data_AF-R5QKL4-F1
#
_entry.id   AF-R5QKL4-F1
#
_cell.length_a   1.000
_cell.length_b   1.000
_cell.length_c   1.000
_cell.angle_alpha   90.00
_cell.angle_beta   90.00
_cell.angle_gamma   90.00
#
_symmetry.space_group_name_H-M   'P 1'
#
loop_
_entity.id
_entity.type
_entity.pdbx_description
1 polymer ?
#
loop_
_entity_poly.entity_id
_entity_poly.type
_entity_poly.pdbx_seq_one_letter_code
_entity_poly.pdbx_strand_id
1 'polypeptide(L)'
;MELTELPSPQFVRNDAGMISVFLPAFEGEPDGAFFEKKDETTLHFVRAKGADILLTDIEPEVMDALKSADKILVVETNVLKSIDLLEKALDAFAKKKDVNPEENEKKIMDAVERAYEALVKL
;
A
#
# COMPACT_ATOMS: atom_id res chain seq x y z
N MET A 1 -12.49 -21.34 7.34
CA MET A 1 -12.12 -20.21 6.47
C MET A 1 -10.70 -20.47 6.05
N GLU A 2 -10.43 -20.48 4.76
CA GLU A 2 -9.05 -20.49 4.27
C GLU A 2 -8.48 -19.11 4.54
N LEU A 3 -7.41 -19.05 5.34
CA LEU A 3 -6.67 -17.80 5.48
C LEU A 3 -5.99 -17.51 4.15
N THR A 4 -6.06 -16.26 3.71
CA THR A 4 -5.32 -15.85 2.51
C THR A 4 -3.84 -15.79 2.86
N GLU A 5 -2.98 -16.28 1.98
CA GLU A 5 -1.52 -16.22 2.13
C GLU A 5 -0.92 -15.26 1.09
N LEU A 6 0.08 -14.49 1.51
CA LEU A 6 0.90 -13.64 0.68
C LEU A 6 2.38 -14.05 0.85
N PRO A 7 2.91 -14.86 -0.07
CA PRO A 7 4.32 -15.25 -0.04
C PRO A 7 5.22 -14.10 -0.47
N SER A 8 6.39 -14.02 0.17
CA SER A 8 7.45 -13.03 -0.13
C SER A 8 6.93 -11.57 -0.16
N PRO A 9 6.25 -11.11 0.89
CA PRO A 9 5.77 -9.72 0.97
C PRO A 9 6.92 -8.72 0.92
N GLN A 10 6.67 -7.54 0.32
CA GLN A 10 7.68 -6.50 0.26
C GLN A 10 7.69 -5.67 1.54
N PHE A 11 8.80 -5.78 2.28
CA PHE A 11 9.13 -4.88 3.38
C PHE A 11 10.18 -3.86 2.93
N VAL A 12 10.04 -2.62 3.39
CA VAL A 12 11.00 -1.53 3.15
C VAL A 12 11.37 -0.90 4.47
N ARG A 13 12.67 -0.81 4.75
CA ARG A 13 13.22 -0.11 5.89
C ARG A 13 13.86 1.19 5.43
N ASN A 14 13.56 2.30 6.09
CA ASN A 14 14.23 3.57 5.83
C ASN A 14 15.42 3.82 6.78
N ASP A 15 16.16 4.90 6.52
CA ASP A 15 17.35 5.29 7.30
C ASP A 15 17.05 5.57 8.79
N ALA A 16 15.80 5.92 9.11
CA ALA A 16 15.33 6.12 10.48
C ALA A 16 14.94 4.81 11.18
N GLY A 17 15.06 3.66 10.51
CA GLY A 17 14.68 2.36 11.05
C GLY A 17 13.18 2.07 11.04
N MET A 18 12.36 2.92 10.42
CA MET A 18 10.93 2.64 10.25
C MET A 18 10.73 1.59 9.16
N ILE A 19 9.82 0.66 9.42
CA ILE A 19 9.49 -0.44 8.50
C ILE A 19 8.12 -0.19 7.89
N SER A 20 8.03 -0.34 6.58
CA SER A 20 6.79 -0.35 5.83
C SER A 20 6.58 -1.71 5.18
N VAL A 21 5.32 -2.13 5.04
CA VAL A 21 4.93 -3.34 4.30
C VAL A 21 3.85 -3.00 3.29
N PHE A 22 3.97 -3.56 2.08
CA PHE A 22 3.03 -3.34 0.99
C PHE A 22 2.11 -4.55 0.85
N LEU A 23 0.81 -4.32 0.99
CA LEU A 23 -0.21 -5.37 0.95
C LEU A 23 -1.28 -5.05 -0.11
N PRO A 24 -1.96 -6.06 -0.66
CA PRO A 24 -3.19 -5.86 -1.40
C PRO A 24 -4.22 -5.09 -0.55
N ALA A 25 -5.01 -4.24 -1.19
CA ALA A 25 -6.06 -3.50 -0.50
C ALA A 25 -7.14 -4.44 0.06
N PHE A 26 -7.49 -4.24 1.32
CA PHE A 26 -8.60 -4.93 1.97
C PHE A 26 -9.90 -4.13 1.78
N GLU A 27 -11.04 -4.81 1.91
CA GLU A 27 -12.33 -4.13 1.95
C GLU A 27 -12.62 -3.57 3.36
N GLY A 28 -13.29 -2.42 3.42
CA GLY A 28 -13.69 -1.76 4.67
C GLY A 28 -12.57 -1.04 5.41
N GLU A 29 -12.88 -0.46 6.56
CA GLU A 29 -11.93 0.26 7.42
C GLU A 29 -11.14 -0.69 8.33
N PRO A 30 -9.90 -0.35 8.72
CA PRO A 30 -9.15 -1.13 9.70
C PRO A 30 -9.78 -1.00 11.10
N ASP A 31 -9.71 -2.07 11.89
CA ASP A 31 -10.23 -2.10 13.26
C ASP A 31 -9.28 -2.90 14.16
N GLY A 32 -8.47 -2.17 14.94
CA GLY A 32 -7.52 -2.77 15.87
C GLY A 32 -6.41 -3.59 15.20
N ALA A 33 -5.85 -3.10 14.09
CA ALA A 33 -4.86 -3.84 13.31
C ALA A 33 -3.59 -4.18 14.10
N PHE A 34 -3.09 -5.41 13.95
CA PHE A 34 -1.85 -5.89 14.59
C PHE A 34 -1.14 -6.98 13.77
N PHE A 35 0.12 -7.20 14.12
CA PHE A 35 0.91 -8.33 13.63
C PHE A 35 1.16 -9.33 14.76
N GLU A 36 1.03 -10.61 14.45
CA GLU A 36 1.37 -11.70 15.35
C GLU A 36 2.44 -12.57 14.68
N LYS A 37 3.57 -12.80 15.37
CA LYS A 37 4.59 -13.74 14.88
C LYS A 37 4.06 -15.17 15.01
N LYS A 38 4.05 -15.92 13.90
CA LYS A 38 3.70 -17.35 13.91
C LYS A 38 4.94 -18.23 14.01
N ASP A 39 5.97 -17.92 13.22
CA ASP A 39 7.25 -18.61 13.23
C ASP A 39 8.38 -17.69 12.70
N GLU A 40 9.55 -18.26 12.36
CA GLU A 40 10.74 -17.50 11.94
C GLU A 40 10.64 -16.88 10.55
N THR A 41 9.66 -17.25 9.73
CA THR A 41 9.47 -16.70 8.37
C THR A 41 8.04 -16.25 8.10
N THR A 42 7.17 -16.30 9.12
CA THR A 42 5.73 -16.07 8.97
C THR A 42 5.20 -15.07 9.98
N LEU A 43 4.50 -14.06 9.47
CA LEU A 43 3.68 -13.14 10.26
C LEU A 43 2.20 -13.30 9.90
N HIS A 44 1.34 -13.22 10.91
CA HIS A 44 -0.09 -13.07 10.71
C HIS A 44 -0.45 -11.61 10.87
N PHE A 45 -0.91 -10.98 9.80
CA PHE A 45 -1.45 -9.63 9.85
C PHE A 45 -2.97 -9.71 10.01
N VAL A 46 -3.47 -9.14 11.11
CA VAL A 46 -4.90 -8.99 11.36
C VAL A 46 -5.21 -7.51 11.20
N ARG A 47 -6.00 -7.15 10.18
CA ARG A 47 -6.39 -5.76 9.93
C ARG A 47 -7.70 -5.39 10.64
N ALA A 48 -8.66 -6.31 10.58
CA ALA A 48 -9.96 -6.24 11.23
C ALA A 48 -10.55 -7.65 11.35
N LYS A 49 -11.71 -7.81 12.00
CA LYS A 49 -12.38 -9.11 12.13
C LYS A 49 -12.75 -9.68 10.76
N GLY A 50 -12.13 -10.80 10.39
CA GLY A 50 -12.34 -11.46 9.09
C GLY A 50 -11.60 -10.81 7.91
N ALA A 51 -10.73 -9.84 8.19
CA ALA A 51 -9.80 -9.24 7.24
C ALA A 51 -8.38 -9.46 7.77
N ASP A 52 -7.83 -10.63 7.46
CA ASP A 52 -6.52 -11.07 7.90
C ASP A 52 -5.79 -11.87 6.82
N ILE A 53 -4.46 -11.89 6.91
CA ILE A 53 -3.60 -12.52 5.91
C ILE A 53 -2.35 -13.09 6.58
N LEU A 54 -1.88 -14.24 6.09
CA LEU A 54 -0.56 -14.76 6.44
C LEU A 54 0.47 -14.21 5.46
N LEU A 55 1.51 -13.63 6.01
CA LEU A 55 2.68 -13.16 5.30
C LEU A 55 3.76 -14.21 5.46
N THR A 56 4.08 -14.94 4.39
CA THR A 56 4.98 -16.11 4.40
C THR A 56 6.26 -15.82 3.64
N ASP A 57 7.27 -16.68 3.81
CA ASP A 57 8.59 -16.58 3.17
C ASP A 57 9.29 -15.22 3.44
N ILE A 58 9.13 -14.68 4.65
CA ILE A 58 9.79 -13.43 5.05
C ILE A 58 11.27 -13.72 5.31
N GLU A 59 12.13 -12.91 4.70
CA GLU A 59 13.58 -13.03 4.86
C GLU A 59 14.01 -12.87 6.33
N PRO A 60 14.98 -13.66 6.82
CA PRO A 60 15.43 -13.59 8.22
C PRO A 60 15.90 -12.19 8.65
N GLU A 61 16.55 -11.44 7.76
CA GLU A 61 17.00 -10.06 8.04
C GLU A 61 15.82 -9.12 8.31
N VAL A 62 14.72 -9.28 7.58
CA VAL A 62 13.49 -8.51 7.78
C VAL A 62 12.86 -8.90 9.11
N MET A 63 12.78 -10.19 9.43
CA MET A 63 12.27 -10.69 10.70
C MET A 63 13.08 -10.18 11.90
N ASP A 64 14.41 -10.08 11.76
CA ASP A 64 15.27 -9.49 12.77
C ASP A 64 15.03 -7.98 12.94
N ALA A 65 14.85 -7.24 11.84
CA ALA A 65 14.53 -5.81 11.90
C ALA A 65 13.19 -5.56 12.62
N LEU A 66 12.18 -6.41 12.33
CA LEU A 66 10.84 -6.32 12.92
C LEU A 66 10.84 -6.50 14.44
N LYS A 67 11.79 -7.24 15.03
CA LYS A 67 11.90 -7.40 16.50
C LYS A 67 12.12 -6.08 17.24
N SER A 68 12.72 -5.10 16.56
CA SER A 68 13.04 -3.79 17.13
C SER A 68 12.05 -2.69 16.75
N ALA A 69 11.05 -3.02 15.93
CA ALA A 69 10.08 -2.06 15.43
C ALA A 69 8.89 -1.93 16.38
N ASP A 70 8.69 -0.73 16.94
CA ASP A 70 7.51 -0.42 17.75
C ASP A 70 6.23 -0.26 16.89
N LYS A 71 6.41 0.15 15.63
CA LYS A 71 5.33 0.42 14.68
C LYS A 71 5.76 0.05 13.26
N ILE A 72 4.79 -0.39 12.47
CA ILE A 72 4.96 -0.73 11.06
C ILE A 72 3.93 0.08 10.26
N LEU A 73 4.35 0.71 9.18
CA LEU A 73 3.45 1.35 8.24
C LEU A 73 2.92 0.31 7.25
N VAL A 74 1.61 0.08 7.24
CA VAL A 74 0.97 -0.79 6.25
C VAL A 74 0.47 0.05 5.09
N VAL A 75 0.92 -0.27 3.88
CA VAL A 75 0.52 0.40 2.64
C VAL A 75 -0.35 -0.55 1.83
N GLU A 76 -1.65 -0.29 1.85
CA GLU A 76 -2.65 -1.07 1.12
C GLU A 76 -2.83 -0.52 -0.29
N THR A 77 -2.56 -1.34 -1.31
CA THR A 77 -2.61 -0.92 -2.71
C THR A 77 -3.57 -1.78 -3.51
N ASN A 78 -4.50 -1.12 -4.22
CA ASN A 78 -5.28 -1.78 -5.26
C ASN A 78 -4.58 -1.57 -6.61
N VAL A 79 -3.77 -2.54 -7.02
CA VAL A 79 -2.95 -2.47 -8.24
C VAL A 79 -3.83 -2.29 -9.48
N LEU A 80 -4.99 -2.97 -9.54
CA LEU A 80 -5.90 -2.87 -10.69
C LEU A 80 -6.51 -1.47 -10.82
N LYS A 81 -6.97 -0.88 -9.71
CA LYS A 81 -7.44 0.52 -9.71
C LYS A 81 -6.32 1.49 -10.06
N SER A 82 -5.09 1.22 -9.62
CA SER A 82 -3.92 2.05 -9.92
C SER A 82 -3.58 2.00 -11.41
N ILE A 83 -3.64 0.83 -12.04
CA ILE A 83 -3.46 0.65 -13.48
C ILE A 83 -4.56 1.39 -14.25
N ASP A 84 -5.84 1.20 -13.90
CA ASP A 84 -6.96 1.88 -14.57
C ASP A 84 -6.85 3.40 -14.48
N LEU A 85 -6.43 3.94 -13.33
CA LEU A 85 -6.18 5.37 -13.16
C LEU A 85 -5.05 5.86 -14.06
N LEU A 86 -3.96 5.08 -14.15
CA LEU A 86 -2.79 5.41 -14.97
C LEU A 86 -3.12 5.35 -16.46
N GLU A 87 -3.86 4.34 -16.90
CA GLU A 87 -4.34 4.20 -18.28
C GLU A 87 -5.25 5.36 -18.66
N LYS A 88 -6.22 5.72 -17.82
CA LYS A 88 -7.09 6.88 -18.04
C LYS A 88 -6.31 8.19 -18.11
N ALA A 89 -5.30 8.36 -17.27
CA ALA A 89 -4.42 9.52 -17.31
C ALA A 89 -3.66 9.57 -18.65
N LEU A 90 -3.01 8.47 -19.05
CA LEU A 90 -2.28 8.36 -20.31
C LEU A 90 -3.17 8.63 -21.53
N ASP A 91 -4.40 8.09 -21.55
CA ASP A 91 -5.38 8.34 -22.60
C ASP A 91 -5.79 9.82 -22.68
N ALA A 92 -5.95 10.48 -21.54
CA ALA A 92 -6.25 11.90 -21.48
C ALA A 92 -5.08 12.77 -21.98
N PHE A 93 -3.83 12.35 -21.77
CA PHE A 93 -2.64 13.00 -22.34
C PHE A 93 -2.52 12.76 -23.84
N ALA A 94 -2.71 11.53 -24.29
CA ALA A 94 -2.59 11.16 -25.70
C ALA A 94 -3.63 11.86 -26.59
N LYS A 95 -4.83 12.13 -26.04
CA LYS A 95 -5.90 12.87 -26.73
C LYS A 95 -5.68 14.39 -26.78
N LYS A 96 -4.72 14.92 -26.02
CA LYS A 96 -4.32 16.33 -26.02
C LYS A 96 -3.07 16.54 -26.89
N LYS A 97 -3.21 16.38 -28.20
CA LYS A 97 -2.30 17.03 -29.17
C LYS A 97 -2.66 18.52 -29.17
N ASP A 98 -1.68 19.38 -28.86
CA ASP A 98 -1.76 20.82 -28.57
C ASP A 98 -2.19 21.20 -27.14
N VAL A 99 -1.33 20.95 -26.14
CA VAL A 99 -1.42 21.67 -24.86
C VAL A 99 -0.03 22.02 -24.33
N ASN A 100 0.14 23.28 -23.94
CA ASN A 100 1.36 23.86 -23.36
C ASN A 100 1.80 23.08 -22.09
N PRO A 101 3.07 22.61 -21.99
CA PRO A 101 3.57 21.80 -20.88
C PRO A 101 3.29 22.36 -19.46
N GLU A 102 3.46 23.67 -19.26
CA GLU A 102 3.23 24.34 -17.97
C GLU A 102 1.76 24.27 -17.52
N GLU A 103 0.84 24.33 -18.47
CA GLU A 103 -0.60 24.28 -18.20
C GLU A 103 -1.06 22.85 -17.86
N ASN A 104 -0.33 21.85 -18.35
CA ASN A 104 -0.58 20.44 -18.04
C ASN A 104 -0.05 20.05 -16.67
N GLU A 105 1.15 20.51 -16.29
CA GLU A 105 1.73 20.26 -14.97
C GLU A 105 0.84 20.81 -13.85
N LYS A 106 0.31 22.02 -14.05
CA LYS A 106 -0.67 22.61 -13.13
C LYS A 106 -1.97 21.81 -13.05
N LYS A 107 -2.52 21.35 -14.18
CA LYS A 107 -3.75 20.54 -14.20
C LYS A 107 -3.57 19.17 -13.54
N ILE A 108 -2.37 18.59 -13.61
CA ILE A 108 -2.02 17.35 -12.92
C ILE A 108 -1.98 17.58 -11.41
N MET A 109 -1.26 18.61 -10.96
CA MET A 109 -1.15 18.94 -9.55
C MET A 109 -2.54 19.27 -8.95
N ASP A 110 -3.38 20.03 -9.64
CA ASP A 110 -4.75 20.32 -9.21
C ASP A 110 -5.66 19.07 -9.15
N ALA A 111 -5.40 18.07 -9.99
CA ALA A 111 -6.16 16.81 -9.98
C ALA A 111 -5.72 15.90 -8.82
N VAL A 112 -4.40 15.85 -8.58
CA VAL A 112 -3.82 15.13 -7.44
C VAL A 112 -4.26 15.74 -6.12
N GLU A 113 -4.23 17.07 -6.02
CA GLU A 113 -4.64 17.80 -4.81
C GLU A 113 -6.13 17.57 -4.49
N ARG A 114 -7.01 17.64 -5.50
CA ARG A 114 -8.45 17.32 -5.32
C ARG A 114 -8.71 15.87 -4.95
N ALA A 115 -7.96 14.92 -5.52
CA ALA A 115 -8.07 13.52 -5.14
C ALA A 115 -7.66 13.30 -3.68
N TYR A 116 -6.63 14.02 -3.22
CA TYR A 116 -6.18 14.00 -1.84
C TYR A 116 -7.19 14.64 -0.87
N GLU A 117 -7.74 15.81 -1.22
CA GLU A 117 -8.79 16.46 -0.41
C GLU A 117 -10.06 15.62 -0.28
N ALA A 118 -10.43 14.87 -1.32
CA ALA A 118 -11.57 13.96 -1.29
C ALA A 118 -11.33 12.75 -0.37
N LEU A 119 -10.08 12.31 -0.25
CA LEU A 119 -9.67 11.21 0.64
C LEU A 119 -9.57 11.64 2.11
N VAL A 120 -9.20 12.89 2.37
CA VAL A 120 -9.01 13.44 3.74
C VAL A 120 -10.32 13.86 4.41
N LYS A 121 -11.41 14.02 3.64
CA LYS A 121 -12.74 14.43 4.15
C LYS A 121 -13.73 13.27 4.40
N LEU A 122 -13.29 12.03 4.24
CA LEU A 122 -14.01 10.82 4.67
C LEU A 122 -13.50 10.37 6.04
#